data_AF-A0A945HZN1-F1
#
_entry.id   AF-A0A945HZN1-F1
#
_cell.length_a   1.000
_cell.length_b   1.000
_cell.length_c   1.000
_cell.angle_alpha   90.00
_cell.angle_beta   90.00
_cell.angle_gamma   90.00
#
_symmetry.space_group_name_H-M   'P 1'
#
loop_
_entity.id
_entity.type
_entity.pdbx_description
1 polymer ?
#
loop_
_entity_poly.entity_id
_entity_poly.type
_entity_poly.pdbx_seq_one_letter_code
_entity_poly.pdbx_strand_id
1 'polypeptide(L)'
;MKNIKPFFLLLLFCSCVFTNENLEPDQQTWNYALPHQFSLIDKDFLNLNEAILNDEYRNIHALVIIKDDKLIFENYYLDQQREDLNNIDNATNILASIAIGMAIDDGYLISIETPIAELLPEYENELSNDS
;
A
#
# COMPACT_ATOMS: atom_id res chain seq x y z
N MET A 1 -31.40 15.45 -4.65
CA MET A 1 -29.94 15.45 -4.50
C MET A 1 -29.63 14.67 -3.22
N LYS A 2 -28.96 13.52 -3.34
CA LYS A 2 -28.68 12.65 -2.19
C LYS A 2 -27.66 13.34 -1.28
N ASN A 3 -27.94 13.36 0.02
CA ASN A 3 -27.08 13.96 1.04
C ASN A 3 -25.71 13.27 1.05
N ILE A 4 -24.67 13.99 0.62
CA ILE A 4 -23.26 13.54 0.60
C ILE A 4 -22.56 13.72 1.97
N LYS A 5 -23.24 14.33 2.95
CA LYS A 5 -22.73 14.51 4.32
C LYS A 5 -22.29 13.24 5.07
N PRO A 6 -22.79 12.01 4.82
CA PRO A 6 -22.23 10.83 5.49
C PRO A 6 -20.93 10.33 4.84
N PHE A 7 -20.61 10.75 3.61
CA PHE A 7 -19.38 10.33 2.92
C PHE A 7 -18.16 11.11 3.41
N PHE A 8 -18.33 12.39 3.75
CA PHE A 8 -17.26 13.23 4.32
C PHE A 8 -17.00 12.93 5.82
N LEU A 9 -17.94 12.31 6.53
CA LEU A 9 -17.75 11.86 7.92
C LEU A 9 -16.94 10.55 8.01
N LEU A 10 -16.76 9.84 6.89
CA LEU A 10 -15.99 8.58 6.84
C LEU A 10 -14.47 8.81 6.68
N LEU A 11 -14.04 10.05 6.37
CA LEU A 11 -12.62 10.40 6.17
C LEU A 11 -11.93 11.01 7.41
N LEU A 12 -12.61 11.06 8.56
CA LEU A 12 -12.10 11.67 9.80
C LEU A 12 -12.13 10.76 11.05
N PHE A 13 -12.38 9.44 10.91
CA PHE A 13 -12.40 8.47 12.01
C PHE A 13 -11.58 7.19 11.76
N CYS A 14 -10.40 7.29 11.15
CA CYS A 14 -9.45 6.15 11.10
C CYS A 14 -8.40 6.15 12.23
N SER A 15 -8.67 6.81 13.35
CA SER A 15 -7.94 6.56 14.60
C SER A 15 -8.75 5.63 15.52
N CYS A 16 -8.32 4.37 15.55
CA CYS A 16 -8.57 3.34 16.57
C CYS A 16 -10.02 2.86 16.77
N VAL A 17 -10.36 1.70 16.19
CA VAL A 17 -10.97 0.56 16.94
C VAL A 17 -10.51 -0.77 16.32
N PHE A 18 -9.93 -1.62 17.18
CA PHE A 18 -9.62 -3.04 17.01
C PHE A 18 -10.79 -3.86 16.41
N THR A 19 -10.48 -4.81 15.53
CA THR A 19 -11.27 -6.06 15.43
C THR A 19 -10.40 -7.22 15.92
N ASN A 20 -10.80 -7.76 17.07
CA ASN A 20 -10.31 -8.99 17.66
C ASN A 20 -11.09 -10.14 17.01
N GLU A 21 -10.60 -10.64 15.89
CA GLU A 21 -10.93 -11.98 15.39
C GLU A 21 -9.62 -12.75 15.32
N ASN A 22 -9.65 -14.01 15.75
CA ASN A 22 -8.47 -14.89 15.73
C ASN A 22 -7.83 -14.81 14.34
N LEU A 23 -6.54 -14.46 14.30
CA LEU A 23 -5.79 -14.39 13.05
C LEU A 23 -5.72 -15.81 12.47
N GLU A 24 -6.47 -16.02 11.39
CA GLU A 24 -6.35 -17.19 10.51
C GLU A 24 -4.88 -17.36 10.07
N PRO A 25 -4.43 -18.58 9.72
CA PRO A 25 -3.07 -18.82 9.25
C PRO A 25 -2.71 -17.83 8.14
N ASP A 26 -1.60 -17.13 8.34
CA ASP A 26 -1.28 -15.77 7.88
C ASP A 26 -1.03 -15.60 6.36
N GLN A 27 -1.09 -16.67 5.55
CA GLN A 27 -1.18 -16.56 4.09
C GLN A 27 -2.04 -17.65 3.44
N GLN A 28 -3.11 -17.24 2.75
CA GLN A 28 -3.75 -18.01 1.66
C GLN A 28 -3.49 -17.40 0.27
N THR A 29 -2.82 -16.25 0.19
CA THR A 29 -2.74 -15.44 -1.03
C THR A 29 -1.75 -16.00 -2.06
N TRP A 30 -0.53 -16.34 -1.63
CA TRP A 30 0.52 -16.81 -2.52
C TRP A 30 1.07 -18.16 -2.09
N ASN A 31 1.33 -19.03 -3.07
CA ASN A 31 2.05 -20.27 -2.79
C ASN A 31 3.55 -20.01 -2.87
N TYR A 32 4.33 -20.69 -2.04
CA TYR A 32 5.78 -20.64 -2.10
C TYR A 32 6.34 -21.34 -3.34
N ALA A 33 7.45 -20.82 -3.84
CA ALA A 33 8.24 -21.42 -4.90
C ALA A 33 9.73 -21.08 -4.72
N LEU A 34 10.60 -21.85 -5.37
CA LEU A 34 12.04 -21.63 -5.34
C LEU A 34 12.48 -20.82 -6.57
N PRO A 35 13.50 -19.95 -6.46
CA PRO A 35 13.95 -19.11 -7.57
C PRO A 35 14.26 -19.90 -8.87
N HIS A 36 14.93 -21.04 -8.77
CA HIS A 36 15.24 -21.87 -9.94
C HIS A 36 14.02 -22.39 -10.72
N GLN A 37 12.84 -22.44 -10.11
CA GLN A 37 11.59 -22.79 -10.82
C GLN A 37 11.20 -21.71 -11.85
N PHE A 38 11.80 -20.52 -11.75
CA PHE A 38 11.58 -19.37 -12.63
C PHE A 38 12.83 -19.00 -13.45
N SER A 39 13.76 -19.95 -13.64
CA SER A 39 15.06 -19.68 -14.30
C SER A 39 15.91 -18.62 -13.59
N LEU A 40 15.70 -18.42 -12.29
CA LEU A 40 16.54 -17.57 -11.44
C LEU A 40 17.58 -18.41 -10.70
N ILE A 41 18.65 -17.79 -10.20
CA ILE A 41 19.76 -18.50 -9.55
C ILE A 41 19.57 -18.43 -8.04
N ASP A 42 19.32 -19.57 -7.38
CA ASP A 42 19.12 -19.62 -5.91
C ASP A 42 20.27 -18.96 -5.13
N LYS A 43 21.51 -19.10 -5.64
CA LYS A 43 22.70 -18.52 -5.02
C LYS A 43 22.66 -16.99 -4.95
N ASP A 44 22.01 -16.32 -5.89
CA ASP A 44 21.91 -14.86 -5.88
C ASP A 44 21.03 -14.37 -4.74
N PHE A 45 19.93 -15.09 -4.44
CA PHE A 45 19.04 -14.79 -3.32
C PHE A 45 19.72 -15.05 -1.97
N LEU A 46 20.51 -16.14 -1.88
CA LEU A 46 21.33 -16.40 -0.69
C LEU A 46 22.37 -15.28 -0.48
N ASN A 47 23.08 -14.89 -1.54
CA ASN A 47 24.07 -13.81 -1.44
C ASN A 47 23.42 -12.46 -1.08
N LEU A 48 22.25 -12.16 -1.63
CA LEU A 48 21.46 -10.98 -1.29
C LEU A 48 21.08 -10.99 0.19
N ASN A 49 20.59 -12.13 0.70
CA ASN A 49 20.25 -12.27 2.11
C ASN A 49 21.46 -12.04 3.01
N GLU A 50 22.62 -12.64 2.68
CA GLU A 50 23.86 -12.43 3.43
C GLU A 50 24.32 -10.98 3.41
N ALA A 51 24.23 -10.28 2.26
CA ALA A 51 24.59 -8.87 2.16
C ALA A 51 23.72 -7.99 3.08
N ILE A 52 22.42 -8.29 3.19
CA ILE A 52 21.51 -7.57 4.10
C ILE A 52 21.86 -7.89 5.57
N LEU A 53 22.09 -9.16 5.91
CA LEU A 53 22.48 -9.58 7.27
C LEU A 53 23.82 -8.97 7.71
N ASN A 54 24.74 -8.73 6.76
CA ASN A 54 26.03 -8.09 7.00
C ASN A 54 25.96 -6.56 7.01
N ASP A 55 24.77 -5.96 7.00
CA ASP A 55 24.53 -4.51 7.00
C ASP A 55 25.20 -3.76 5.83
N GLU A 56 25.43 -4.44 4.69
CA GLU A 56 25.90 -3.79 3.46
C GLU A 56 24.84 -2.79 2.93
N TYR A 57 23.57 -3.07 3.22
CA TYR A 57 22.43 -2.20 2.97
C TYR A 57 21.73 -1.85 4.29
N ARG A 58 22.01 -0.65 4.79
CA ARG A 58 21.49 -0.19 6.09
C ARG A 58 19.97 -0.06 6.10
N ASN A 59 19.37 -0.35 7.25
CA ASN A 59 17.95 -0.13 7.58
C ASN A 59 16.96 -0.88 6.66
N ILE A 60 17.30 -2.08 6.22
CA ILE A 60 16.31 -2.97 5.59
C ILE A 60 15.61 -3.74 6.70
N HIS A 61 14.28 -3.61 6.78
CA HIS A 61 13.44 -4.30 7.78
C HIS A 61 12.82 -5.59 7.24
N ALA A 62 12.52 -5.62 5.95
CA ALA A 62 11.94 -6.78 5.27
C ALA A 62 12.29 -6.73 3.78
N LEU A 63 12.39 -7.91 3.15
CA LEU A 63 12.45 -8.06 1.70
C LEU A 63 11.51 -9.18 1.28
N VAL A 64 10.56 -8.85 0.41
CA VAL A 64 9.56 -9.77 -0.14
C VAL A 64 9.63 -9.71 -1.66
N ILE A 65 9.78 -10.86 -2.31
CA ILE A 65 9.85 -10.98 -3.77
C ILE A 65 8.80 -11.97 -4.25
N ILE A 66 7.88 -11.48 -5.06
CA ILE A 66 6.80 -12.25 -5.68
C ILE A 66 7.06 -12.28 -7.19
N LYS A 67 6.93 -13.46 -7.79
CA LYS A 67 7.04 -13.67 -9.24
C LYS A 67 5.99 -14.65 -9.70
N ASP A 68 5.26 -14.28 -10.75
CA ASP A 68 4.25 -15.12 -11.40
C ASP A 68 3.31 -15.78 -10.38
N ASP A 69 2.76 -14.94 -9.49
CA ASP A 69 1.84 -15.34 -8.43
C ASP A 69 2.41 -16.35 -7.40
N LYS A 70 3.74 -16.38 -7.26
CA LYS A 70 4.43 -17.18 -6.24
C LYS A 70 5.35 -16.30 -5.40
N LEU A 71 5.35 -16.59 -4.11
CA LEU A 71 6.29 -16.01 -3.16
C LEU A 71 7.62 -16.76 -3.28
N ILE A 72 8.63 -16.10 -3.83
CA ILE A 72 9.93 -16.74 -4.15
C ILE A 72 11.05 -16.39 -3.18
N PHE A 73 10.88 -15.31 -2.41
CA PHE A 73 11.78 -14.93 -1.33
C PHE A 73 11.05 -14.04 -0.34
N GLU A 74 11.27 -14.29 0.94
CA GLU A 74 10.72 -13.48 2.02
C GLU A 74 11.61 -13.63 3.25
N ASN A 75 12.17 -12.53 3.73
CA ASN A 75 12.92 -12.47 4.98
C ASN A 75 12.67 -11.14 5.69
N TYR A 76 12.75 -11.19 7.01
CA TYR A 76 12.61 -10.06 7.92
C TYR A 76 13.92 -9.90 8.71
N TYR A 77 14.29 -8.65 9.00
CA TYR A 77 15.60 -8.26 9.52
C TYR A 77 15.42 -7.28 10.69
N LEU A 78 16.49 -7.00 11.44
CA LEU A 78 16.47 -6.04 12.56
C LEU A 78 15.39 -6.35 13.61
N ASP A 79 15.28 -7.63 13.97
CA ASP A 79 14.29 -8.18 14.92
C ASP A 79 12.83 -7.95 14.51
N GLN A 80 12.56 -7.55 13.27
CA GLN A 80 11.21 -7.43 12.74
C GLN A 80 10.62 -8.79 12.38
N GLN A 81 9.30 -8.89 12.49
CA GLN A 81 8.46 -10.01 12.06
C GLN A 81 7.51 -9.55 10.96
N ARG A 82 6.82 -10.52 10.33
CA ARG A 82 5.82 -10.25 9.28
C ARG A 82 4.76 -9.25 9.71
N GLU A 83 4.27 -9.40 10.93
CA GLU A 83 3.13 -8.65 11.46
C GLU A 83 3.52 -7.26 11.96
N ASP A 84 4.81 -6.94 11.98
CA ASP A 84 5.28 -5.66 12.46
C ASP A 84 4.92 -4.54 11.49
N LEU A 85 4.31 -3.49 12.05
CA LEU A 85 3.91 -2.31 11.30
C LEU A 85 5.14 -1.48 10.95
N ASN A 86 5.30 -1.23 9.66
CA ASN A 86 6.34 -0.37 9.13
C ASN A 86 5.75 0.90 8.53
N ASN A 87 6.42 2.04 8.73
CA ASN A 87 6.03 3.27 8.07
C ASN A 87 6.39 3.15 6.58
N ILE A 88 5.40 3.34 5.71
CA ILE A 88 5.54 3.26 4.25
C ILE A 88 5.72 4.64 3.59
N ASP A 89 5.71 5.72 4.40
CA ASP A 89 5.87 7.12 3.99
C ASP A 89 5.03 7.46 2.74
N ASN A 90 5.67 7.98 1.70
CA ASN A 90 5.03 8.45 0.47
C ASN A 90 4.39 7.34 -0.36
N ALA A 91 4.66 6.06 -0.09
CA ALA A 91 3.95 4.96 -0.75
C ALA A 91 2.44 5.01 -0.46
N THR A 92 2.03 5.64 0.65
CA THR A 92 0.61 5.91 0.97
C THR A 92 -0.12 6.67 -0.15
N ASN A 93 0.59 7.53 -0.92
CA ASN A 93 -0.02 8.30 -2.02
C ASN A 93 -0.50 7.41 -3.17
N ILE A 94 0.04 6.19 -3.30
CA ILE A 94 -0.45 5.20 -4.28
C ILE A 94 -1.86 4.75 -3.90
N LEU A 95 -2.12 4.51 -2.61
CA LEU A 95 -3.46 4.15 -2.13
C LEU A 95 -4.46 5.28 -2.38
N ALA A 96 -4.05 6.53 -2.18
CA ALA A 96 -4.87 7.69 -2.51
C ALA A 96 -5.20 7.75 -4.02
N SER A 97 -4.21 7.49 -4.88
CA SER A 97 -4.40 7.45 -6.33
C SER A 97 -5.37 6.35 -6.76
N ILE A 98 -5.26 5.15 -6.17
CA ILE A 98 -6.19 4.04 -6.41
C ILE A 98 -7.61 4.41 -5.97
N ALA A 99 -7.76 5.01 -4.78
CA ALA A 99 -9.08 5.44 -4.29
C ALA A 99 -9.73 6.49 -5.20
N ILE A 100 -8.95 7.41 -5.79
CA ILE A 100 -9.44 8.36 -6.79
C ILE A 100 -9.91 7.62 -8.05
N GLY A 101 -9.14 6.64 -8.54
CA GLY A 101 -9.54 5.80 -9.67
C GLY A 101 -10.86 5.08 -9.42
N MET A 102 -11.01 4.46 -8.25
CA MET A 102 -12.25 3.81 -7.83
C MET A 102 -13.43 4.80 -7.75
N ALA A 103 -13.19 6.02 -7.26
CA ALA A 103 -14.23 7.05 -7.22
C ALA A 103 -14.71 7.47 -8.62
N ILE A 104 -13.84 7.42 -9.63
CA ILE A 104 -14.22 7.62 -11.02
C ILE A 104 -15.03 6.45 -11.53
N ASP A 105 -14.55 5.21 -11.31
CA ASP A 105 -15.22 3.98 -11.76
C ASP A 105 -16.63 3.85 -11.16
N ASP A 106 -16.80 4.23 -9.90
CA ASP A 106 -18.09 4.22 -9.18
C ASP A 106 -18.99 5.44 -9.51
N GLY A 107 -18.49 6.40 -10.31
CA GLY A 107 -19.24 7.59 -10.73
C GLY A 107 -19.38 8.67 -9.66
N TYR A 108 -18.59 8.63 -8.59
CA TYR A 108 -18.49 9.72 -7.60
C TYR A 108 -17.69 10.92 -8.13
N LEU A 109 -16.70 10.66 -8.98
CA LEU A 109 -15.92 11.68 -9.70
C LEU A 109 -16.14 11.50 -11.21
N ILE A 110 -16.33 12.59 -11.94
CA ILE A 110 -16.60 12.52 -13.39
C ILE A 110 -15.33 12.09 -14.14
N SER A 111 -14.21 12.74 -13.83
CA SER A 111 -12.89 12.41 -14.37
C SER A 111 -11.78 13.09 -13.56
N ILE A 112 -10.52 12.78 -13.88
CA ILE A 112 -9.35 13.45 -13.27
C ILE A 112 -9.25 14.93 -13.63
N GLU A 113 -9.94 15.38 -14.67
CA GLU A 113 -10.03 16.78 -15.09
C GLU A 113 -11.13 17.57 -14.35
N THR A 114 -11.88 16.92 -13.45
CA THR A 114 -12.89 17.60 -12.64
C THR A 114 -12.21 18.74 -11.85
N PRO A 115 -12.64 20.00 -12.01
CA PRO A 115 -12.06 21.11 -11.28
C PRO A 115 -12.19 20.90 -9.78
N ILE A 116 -11.11 21.13 -9.03
CA ILE A 116 -11.12 20.93 -7.57
C ILE A 116 -12.14 21.83 -6.87
N ALA A 117 -12.46 23.00 -7.45
CA ALA A 117 -13.51 23.89 -6.97
C ALA A 117 -14.91 23.27 -6.99
N GLU A 118 -15.19 22.31 -7.88
CA GLU A 118 -16.47 21.57 -7.88
C GLU A 118 -16.57 20.60 -6.69
N LEU A 119 -15.44 20.05 -6.25
CA LEU A 119 -15.36 19.11 -5.13
C LEU A 119 -15.30 19.83 -3.78
N LEU A 120 -14.70 21.02 -3.76
CA LEU A 120 -14.45 21.84 -2.58
C LEU A 120 -15.01 23.26 -2.76
N PRO A 121 -16.34 23.41 -2.91
CA PRO A 121 -16.97 24.68 -3.25
C PRO A 121 -16.74 25.78 -2.20
N GLU A 122 -16.47 25.41 -0.95
CA GLU A 122 -16.14 26.35 0.12
C GLU A 122 -14.82 27.13 -0.11
N TYR A 123 -13.97 26.66 -1.03
CA TYR A 123 -12.69 27.30 -1.39
C TYR A 123 -12.72 27.94 -2.79
N GLU A 124 -13.89 28.07 -3.41
CA GLU A 124 -14.03 28.58 -4.78
C GLU A 124 -13.36 29.96 -4.96
N ASN A 125 -13.49 30.86 -3.98
CA ASN A 125 -12.89 32.19 -4.04
C ASN A 125 -11.36 32.13 -4.05
N GLU A 126 -10.77 31.31 -3.19
CA GLU A 126 -9.32 31.12 -3.09
C GLU A 126 -8.76 30.48 -4.36
N LEU A 127 -9.47 29.48 -4.91
CA LEU A 127 -9.06 28.76 -6.12
C LEU A 127 -9.25 29.56 -7.40
N SER A 128 -10.19 30.52 -7.43
CA SER A 128 -10.45 31.36 -8.59
C SER A 128 -9.40 32.48 -8.80
N ASN A 129 -8.66 32.85 -7.75
CA ASN A 129 -7.70 33.95 -7.79
C ASN A 129 -6.30 33.57 -8.30
N ASP A 130 -6.05 32.28 -8.55
CA ASP A 130 -4.77 31.74 -9.06
C ASP A 130 -4.73 31.61 -10.60
N SER A 131 -5.67 32.25 -11.31
CA SER A 131 -5.80 32.22 -12.79
C SER A 131 -5.13 33.41 -13.49
#